data_AF-A0A7X8ZUT9-F1
#
_entry.id   AF-A0A7X8ZUT9-F1
#
_cell.length_a   1.000
_cell.length_b   1.000
_cell.length_c   1.000
_cell.angle_alpha   90.00
_cell.angle_beta   90.00
_cell.angle_gamma   90.00
#
_symmetry.space_group_name_H-M   'P 1'
#
loop_
_entity.id
_entity.type
_entity.pdbx_description
1 polymer ?
#
loop_
_entity_poly.entity_id
_entity_poly.type
_entity_poly.pdbx_seq_one_letter_code
_entity_poly.pdbx_strand_id
1 'polypeptide(L)'
;MIPRDFRISVRTRTELDFFPPLFPSDAHLNELYQEASELAHRYNEKVRSKGGNDYLSSGKLHAVAVLHQLYQSVLSSYLNTHEPDFFSRLRTLVGKNHDIGEVLDFYIKEFPSPLLVSKSYPVEFHHLESLRGYFIHQVMEENPALIAAAKPLLKPEGLFFPKAHQALTALMGGHSSRRRSGKKEEDLFSFLTRPARLYPDSLLDQIRYILEHWADMIDSELKRLLLLAIDYVREEEKPHFPPGGPAPPMPVIDYSLFDHEYEAFTADRNWMPNVVMIAKSTLVWLDQLTKEYGYPIDTLDKIPEREIELLAQRGFTALWLIGIWERSSASRMIKNLTGNPDAEASAYSLKNYEIASLIGGWSALESLRHTCSKYGVRLASDMVPNHTGIDSDWVMSNPDLFIRQSHPPFPSYTFNGPDLSSNPNVEIKLEDHYYDRTDAAVTFRRRDLATGAVDYIFHGNDGTSMPWNDTAQLDFLNPKTREMVYQQ
;
A
#
# COMPACT_ATOMS: atom_id res chain seq x y z
N MET A 1 -27.37 5.89 9.96
CA MET A 1 -27.79 5.66 8.56
C MET A 1 -27.90 4.16 8.36
N ILE A 2 -28.87 3.65 7.58
CA ILE A 2 -28.92 2.21 7.27
C ILE A 2 -27.78 1.90 6.28
N PRO A 3 -26.85 0.98 6.61
CA PRO A 3 -25.78 0.62 5.69
C PRO A 3 -26.33 -0.13 4.48
N ARG A 4 -25.67 0.04 3.33
CA ARG A 4 -26.09 -0.54 2.05
C ARG A 4 -24.88 -1.15 1.35
N ASP A 5 -25.06 -2.37 0.86
CA ASP A 5 -24.01 -3.11 0.16
C ASP A 5 -24.10 -2.92 -1.35
N PHE A 6 -22.93 -3.02 -1.99
CA PHE A 6 -22.78 -3.10 -3.43
C PHE A 6 -23.27 -4.48 -3.91
N ARG A 7 -24.39 -4.49 -4.62
CA ARG A 7 -25.07 -5.74 -5.01
C ARG A 7 -24.49 -6.30 -6.29
N ILE A 8 -23.82 -7.44 -6.18
CA ILE A 8 -23.29 -8.23 -7.28
C ILE A 8 -24.11 -9.51 -7.46
N SER A 9 -24.01 -10.12 -8.65
CA SER A 9 -24.89 -11.24 -8.98
C SER A 9 -24.62 -12.47 -8.08
N VAL A 10 -25.66 -13.22 -7.76
CA VAL A 10 -25.54 -14.49 -7.01
C VAL A 10 -24.67 -15.49 -7.75
N ARG A 11 -24.68 -15.47 -9.09
CA ARG A 11 -23.80 -16.29 -9.94
C ARG A 11 -22.34 -15.97 -9.67
N THR A 12 -21.99 -14.69 -9.71
CA THR A 12 -20.63 -14.22 -9.41
C THR A 12 -20.22 -14.58 -7.98
N ARG A 13 -21.12 -14.42 -7.00
CA ARG A 13 -20.86 -14.82 -5.60
C ARG A 13 -20.57 -16.32 -5.47
N THR A 14 -21.38 -17.17 -6.11
CA THR A 14 -21.18 -18.62 -6.12
C THR A 14 -19.89 -19.00 -6.84
N GLU A 15 -19.61 -18.38 -8.00
CA GLU A 15 -18.36 -18.61 -8.73
C GLU A 15 -17.14 -18.20 -7.89
N LEU A 16 -17.23 -17.13 -7.10
CA LEU A 16 -16.17 -16.63 -6.24
C LEU A 16 -16.08 -17.31 -4.88
N ASP A 17 -17.09 -18.08 -4.46
CA ASP A 17 -17.24 -18.54 -3.07
C ASP A 17 -17.16 -17.35 -2.08
N PHE A 18 -17.89 -16.28 -2.41
CA PHE A 18 -17.90 -15.02 -1.67
C PHE A 18 -19.34 -14.56 -1.38
N PHE A 19 -19.79 -14.80 -0.15
CA PHE A 19 -21.12 -14.47 0.34
C PHE A 19 -21.25 -13.27 1.30
N PRO A 20 -20.17 -12.69 1.88
CA PRO A 20 -20.30 -11.47 2.69
C PRO A 20 -20.89 -10.27 1.93
N PRO A 21 -21.46 -9.27 2.63
CA PRO A 21 -21.76 -7.96 2.04
C PRO A 21 -20.51 -7.38 1.39
N LEU A 22 -20.66 -6.71 0.24
CA LEU A 22 -19.56 -6.11 -0.50
C LEU A 22 -19.64 -4.58 -0.41
N PHE A 23 -18.55 -3.91 -0.04
CA PHE A 23 -18.46 -2.44 0.08
C PHE A 23 -19.63 -1.81 0.85
N PRO A 24 -19.90 -2.22 2.10
CA PRO A 24 -21.01 -1.69 2.87
C PRO A 24 -20.81 -0.18 3.13
N SER A 25 -21.90 0.59 3.12
CA SER A 25 -21.81 2.04 3.11
C SER A 25 -21.40 2.73 4.42
N ASP A 26 -21.11 1.94 5.43
CA ASP A 26 -20.54 2.34 6.71
C ASP A 26 -19.08 1.88 6.88
N ALA A 27 -18.46 1.29 5.86
CA ALA A 27 -17.07 0.88 5.87
C ALA A 27 -16.10 2.06 6.07
N HIS A 28 -15.03 1.82 6.83
CA HIS A 28 -13.94 2.78 6.99
C HIS A 28 -13.03 2.81 5.75
N LEU A 29 -12.27 3.89 5.57
CA LEU A 29 -11.49 4.13 4.35
C LEU A 29 -10.48 3.04 4.03
N ASN A 30 -9.79 2.53 5.04
CA ASN A 30 -8.77 1.50 4.84
C ASN A 30 -9.40 0.15 4.49
N GLU A 31 -10.68 -0.07 4.83
CA GLU A 31 -11.38 -1.33 4.60
C GLU A 31 -11.78 -1.49 3.14
N LEU A 32 -12.16 -0.41 2.44
CA LEU A 32 -12.61 -0.48 1.05
C LEU A 32 -11.51 -0.96 0.09
N TYR A 33 -10.28 -0.44 0.23
CA TYR A 33 -9.17 -0.87 -0.62
C TYR A 33 -8.73 -2.30 -0.32
N GLN A 34 -8.74 -2.69 0.96
CA GLN A 34 -8.45 -4.07 1.37
C GLN A 34 -9.48 -5.05 0.81
N GLU A 35 -10.77 -4.72 0.93
CA GLU A 35 -11.86 -5.54 0.40
C GLU A 35 -11.79 -5.64 -1.13
N ALA A 36 -11.47 -4.55 -1.83
CA ALA A 36 -11.24 -4.56 -3.27
C ALA A 36 -10.04 -5.43 -3.65
N SER A 37 -8.95 -5.35 -2.89
CA SER A 37 -7.73 -6.16 -3.12
C SER A 37 -8.00 -7.65 -2.93
N GLU A 38 -8.70 -8.03 -1.85
CA GLU A 38 -9.09 -9.41 -1.56
C GLU A 38 -10.03 -9.97 -2.63
N LEU A 39 -11.05 -9.21 -3.04
CA LEU A 39 -11.99 -9.65 -4.07
C LEU A 39 -11.31 -9.82 -5.43
N ALA A 40 -10.47 -8.85 -5.82
CA ALA A 40 -9.71 -8.92 -7.06
C ALA A 40 -8.76 -10.13 -7.05
N HIS A 41 -8.03 -10.35 -5.95
CA HIS A 41 -7.16 -11.52 -5.82
C HIS A 41 -7.93 -12.84 -5.97
N ARG A 42 -9.03 -13.02 -5.25
CA ARG A 42 -9.89 -14.22 -5.36
C ARG A 42 -10.40 -14.47 -6.77
N TYR A 43 -10.85 -13.41 -7.45
CA TYR A 43 -11.31 -13.51 -8.84
C TYR A 43 -10.15 -13.88 -9.77
N ASN A 44 -9.02 -13.20 -9.64
CA ASN A 44 -7.85 -13.39 -10.51
C ASN A 44 -7.25 -14.79 -10.37
N GLU A 45 -7.23 -15.37 -9.17
CA GLU A 45 -6.82 -16.76 -8.96
C GLU A 45 -7.75 -17.77 -9.68
N LYS A 46 -9.06 -17.51 -9.68
CA LYS A 46 -10.03 -18.32 -10.42
C LYS A 46 -9.90 -18.16 -11.94
N VAL A 47 -9.60 -16.96 -12.40
CA VAL A 47 -9.30 -16.71 -13.83
C VAL A 47 -8.01 -17.42 -14.25
N ARG A 48 -6.94 -17.28 -13.45
CA ARG A 48 -5.63 -17.91 -13.68
C ARG A 48 -5.73 -19.43 -13.72
N SER A 49 -6.43 -20.05 -12.77
CA SER A 49 -6.63 -21.52 -12.74
C SER A 49 -7.44 -22.06 -13.93
N LYS A 50 -8.23 -21.22 -14.60
CA LYS A 50 -8.95 -21.54 -15.85
C LYS A 50 -8.15 -21.18 -17.10
N GLY A 51 -6.94 -20.64 -16.97
CA GLY A 51 -6.12 -20.18 -18.10
C GLY A 51 -6.61 -18.89 -18.77
N GLY A 52 -7.47 -18.12 -18.10
CA GLY A 52 -7.94 -16.83 -18.57
C GLY A 52 -6.94 -15.70 -18.29
N ASN A 53 -7.24 -14.51 -18.82
CA ASN A 53 -6.41 -13.30 -18.68
C ASN A 53 -7.23 -12.02 -18.45
N ASP A 54 -8.54 -12.14 -18.24
CA ASP A 54 -9.44 -11.04 -17.93
C ASP A 54 -9.38 -10.81 -16.41
N TYR A 55 -8.40 -10.02 -15.95
CA TYR A 55 -8.14 -9.79 -14.52
C TYR A 55 -8.81 -8.52 -14.01
N LEU A 56 -9.24 -8.55 -12.76
CA LEU A 56 -9.68 -7.38 -12.02
C LEU A 56 -8.49 -6.62 -11.44
N SER A 57 -8.53 -5.29 -11.55
CA SER A 57 -7.59 -4.36 -10.93
C SER A 57 -8.13 -3.94 -9.56
N SER A 58 -7.28 -3.99 -8.53
CA SER A 58 -7.68 -3.64 -7.15
C SER A 58 -7.97 -2.14 -7.03
N GLY A 59 -7.15 -1.30 -7.65
CA GLY A 59 -7.34 0.14 -7.74
C GLY A 59 -8.62 0.55 -8.46
N LYS A 60 -8.91 -0.06 -9.63
CA LYS A 60 -10.15 0.21 -10.37
C LYS A 60 -11.39 -0.28 -9.63
N LEU A 61 -11.31 -1.45 -9.01
CA LEU A 61 -12.40 -1.97 -8.19
C LEU A 61 -12.64 -1.11 -6.93
N HIS A 62 -11.59 -0.59 -6.30
CA HIS A 62 -11.70 0.39 -5.22
C HIS A 62 -12.38 1.68 -5.71
N ALA A 63 -12.04 2.18 -6.90
CA ALA A 63 -12.74 3.34 -7.48
C ALA A 63 -14.24 3.07 -7.69
N VAL A 64 -14.62 1.85 -8.12
CA VAL A 64 -16.03 1.44 -8.19
C VAL A 64 -16.69 1.45 -6.80
N ALA A 65 -16.00 0.95 -5.77
CA ALA A 65 -16.49 0.97 -4.40
C ALA A 65 -16.76 2.41 -3.91
N VAL A 66 -15.83 3.34 -4.18
CA VAL A 66 -15.98 4.75 -3.80
C VAL A 66 -17.13 5.42 -4.55
N LEU A 67 -17.28 5.15 -5.86
CA LEU A 67 -18.42 5.67 -6.63
C LEU A 67 -19.75 5.11 -6.12
N HIS A 68 -19.80 3.84 -5.70
CA HIS A 68 -20.98 3.31 -5.02
C HIS A 68 -21.31 4.09 -3.74
N GLN A 69 -20.32 4.39 -2.90
CA GLN A 69 -20.53 5.21 -1.70
C GLN A 69 -21.06 6.60 -2.02
N LEU A 70 -20.47 7.23 -3.04
CA LEU A 70 -20.91 8.52 -3.54
C LEU A 70 -22.38 8.50 -3.95
N TYR A 71 -22.78 7.56 -4.81
CA TYR A 71 -24.16 7.48 -5.28
C TYR A 71 -25.14 7.24 -4.13
N GLN A 72 -24.77 6.40 -3.15
CA GLN A 72 -25.59 6.18 -1.95
C GLN A 72 -25.72 7.44 -1.08
N SER A 73 -24.63 8.18 -0.90
CA SER A 73 -24.61 9.42 -0.11
C SER A 73 -25.42 10.52 -0.77
N VAL A 74 -25.17 10.80 -2.04
CA VAL A 74 -25.89 11.81 -2.84
C VAL A 74 -27.39 11.48 -2.92
N LEU A 75 -27.74 10.22 -3.19
CA LEU A 75 -29.14 9.79 -3.19
C LEU A 75 -29.80 9.97 -1.82
N SER A 76 -29.12 9.60 -0.73
CA SER A 76 -29.66 9.79 0.62
C SER A 76 -29.89 11.26 0.95
N SER A 77 -28.92 12.13 0.62
CA SER A 77 -29.03 13.57 0.82
C SER A 77 -30.22 14.15 0.04
N TYR A 78 -30.35 13.80 -1.24
CA TYR A 78 -31.45 14.25 -2.10
C TYR A 78 -32.82 13.82 -1.57
N LEU A 79 -32.99 12.54 -1.19
CA LEU A 79 -34.25 12.04 -0.65
C LEU A 79 -34.63 12.75 0.65
N ASN A 80 -33.67 12.95 1.55
CA ASN A 80 -33.95 13.59 2.84
C ASN A 80 -34.36 15.06 2.69
N THR A 81 -33.84 15.76 1.69
CA THR A 81 -34.01 17.21 1.53
C THR A 81 -35.12 17.59 0.56
N HIS A 82 -35.35 16.80 -0.48
CA HIS A 82 -36.25 17.15 -1.59
C HIS A 82 -37.42 16.18 -1.75
N GLU A 83 -37.18 14.86 -1.72
CA GLU A 83 -38.19 13.85 -2.04
C GLU A 83 -38.17 12.61 -1.13
N PRO A 84 -38.58 12.71 0.15
CA PRO A 84 -38.50 11.59 1.11
C PRO A 84 -39.39 10.39 0.71
N ASP A 85 -40.50 10.65 0.01
CA ASP A 85 -41.46 9.62 -0.41
C ASP A 85 -41.20 9.06 -1.82
N PHE A 86 -40.04 9.34 -2.44
CA PHE A 86 -39.76 8.92 -3.82
C PHE A 86 -39.92 7.40 -4.01
N PHE A 87 -39.22 6.59 -3.21
CA PHE A 87 -39.29 5.12 -3.33
C PHE A 87 -40.62 4.54 -2.85
N SER A 88 -41.29 5.16 -1.88
CA SER A 88 -42.64 4.77 -1.44
C SER A 88 -43.68 4.94 -2.54
N ARG A 89 -43.62 6.06 -3.28
CA ARG A 89 -44.46 6.30 -4.47
C ARG A 89 -44.13 5.32 -5.58
N LEU A 90 -42.85 5.12 -5.88
CA LEU A 90 -42.40 4.17 -6.90
C LEU A 90 -42.88 2.75 -6.59
N ARG A 91 -42.78 2.30 -5.34
CA ARG A 91 -43.30 1.00 -4.89
C ARG A 91 -44.78 0.82 -5.21
N THR A 92 -45.59 1.86 -4.99
CA THR A 92 -47.03 1.81 -5.28
C THR A 92 -47.31 1.68 -6.79
N LEU A 93 -46.46 2.26 -7.64
CA LEU A 93 -46.57 2.11 -9.10
C LEU A 93 -46.13 0.72 -9.56
N VAL A 94 -45.02 0.22 -9.01
CA VAL A 94 -44.53 -1.14 -9.27
C VAL A 94 -45.58 -2.18 -8.88
N GLY A 95 -46.21 -2.04 -7.70
CA GLY A 95 -47.26 -2.96 -7.25
C GLY A 95 -48.54 -2.95 -8.09
N LYS A 96 -48.74 -1.95 -8.97
CA LYS A 96 -49.90 -1.89 -9.88
C LYS A 96 -49.65 -2.59 -11.21
N ASN A 97 -48.40 -2.92 -11.54
CA ASN A 97 -48.03 -3.54 -12.81
C ASN A 97 -47.22 -4.82 -12.55
N HIS A 98 -47.84 -5.96 -12.83
CA HIS A 98 -47.25 -7.29 -12.58
C HIS A 98 -45.88 -7.45 -13.27
N ASP A 99 -45.77 -7.08 -14.55
CA ASP A 99 -44.55 -7.24 -15.34
C ASP A 99 -43.38 -6.40 -14.76
N ILE A 100 -43.68 -5.23 -14.19
CA ILE A 100 -42.69 -4.38 -13.52
C ILE A 100 -42.32 -4.96 -12.15
N GLY A 101 -43.27 -5.56 -11.44
CA GLY A 101 -43.03 -6.32 -10.21
C GLY A 101 -42.04 -7.48 -10.43
N GLU A 102 -42.21 -8.24 -11.52
CA GLU A 102 -41.30 -9.35 -11.88
C GLU A 102 -39.84 -8.89 -12.08
N VAL A 103 -39.61 -7.67 -12.58
CA VAL A 103 -38.26 -7.10 -12.71
C VAL A 103 -37.60 -6.92 -11.34
N LEU A 104 -38.35 -6.41 -10.36
CA LEU A 104 -37.84 -6.20 -9.01
C LEU A 104 -37.59 -7.55 -8.31
N ASP A 105 -38.49 -8.51 -8.47
CA ASP A 105 -38.33 -9.86 -7.88
C ASP A 105 -37.12 -10.58 -8.49
N PHE A 106 -36.93 -10.45 -9.81
CA PHE A 106 -35.72 -10.90 -10.50
C PHE A 106 -34.47 -10.23 -9.91
N TYR A 107 -34.48 -8.92 -9.73
CA TYR A 107 -33.35 -8.20 -9.15
C TYR A 107 -33.02 -8.66 -7.72
N ILE A 108 -34.03 -8.84 -6.86
CA ILE A 108 -33.85 -9.30 -5.48
C ILE A 108 -33.20 -10.69 -5.47
N LYS A 109 -33.60 -11.57 -6.38
CA LYS A 109 -33.08 -12.94 -6.49
C LYS A 109 -31.68 -12.98 -7.07
N GLU A 110 -31.44 -12.29 -8.18
CA GLU A 110 -30.18 -12.36 -8.91
C GLU A 110 -29.11 -11.46 -8.28
N PHE A 111 -29.47 -10.35 -7.64
CA PHE A 111 -28.56 -9.40 -6.97
C PHE A 111 -28.96 -9.22 -5.51
N PRO A 112 -28.80 -10.28 -4.67
CA PRO A 112 -29.19 -10.23 -3.28
C PRO A 112 -28.34 -9.23 -2.49
N SER A 113 -28.91 -8.71 -1.41
CA SER A 113 -28.19 -7.95 -0.38
C SER A 113 -27.98 -8.83 0.84
N PRO A 114 -26.78 -9.42 1.03
CA PRO A 114 -26.45 -10.14 2.27
C PRO A 114 -26.73 -9.30 3.52
N LEU A 115 -26.52 -7.98 3.43
CA LEU A 115 -26.75 -7.09 4.56
C LEU A 115 -28.24 -6.98 4.92
N LEU A 116 -29.13 -6.78 3.95
CA LEU A 116 -30.58 -6.75 4.22
C LEU A 116 -31.10 -8.10 4.72
N VAL A 117 -30.62 -9.20 4.14
CA VAL A 117 -31.01 -10.56 4.54
C VAL A 117 -30.60 -10.84 5.99
N SER A 118 -29.39 -10.40 6.40
CA SER A 118 -28.88 -10.64 7.75
C SER A 118 -29.66 -9.93 8.87
N LYS A 119 -30.36 -8.84 8.56
CA LYS A 119 -31.01 -7.96 9.56
C LYS A 119 -32.49 -8.27 9.80
N SER A 120 -33.08 -9.24 9.09
CA SER A 120 -34.47 -9.70 9.27
C SER A 120 -35.52 -8.57 9.30
N TYR A 121 -35.36 -7.56 8.43
CA TYR A 121 -36.30 -6.43 8.35
C TYR A 121 -37.69 -6.86 7.83
N PRO A 122 -38.75 -6.06 8.10
CA PRO A 122 -40.07 -6.29 7.51
C PRO A 122 -40.02 -6.36 5.98
N VAL A 123 -40.87 -7.20 5.37
CA VAL A 123 -40.93 -7.41 3.91
C VAL A 123 -41.09 -6.09 3.14
N GLU A 124 -41.93 -5.18 3.66
CA GLU A 124 -42.15 -3.87 3.02
C GLU A 124 -40.87 -3.03 2.94
N PHE A 125 -40.07 -3.06 4.00
CA PHE A 125 -38.79 -2.37 4.07
C PHE A 125 -37.78 -3.02 3.12
N HIS A 126 -37.77 -4.35 3.04
CA HIS A 126 -36.92 -5.09 2.11
C HIS A 126 -37.22 -4.74 0.65
N HIS A 127 -38.49 -4.62 0.28
CA HIS A 127 -38.89 -4.18 -1.07
C HIS A 127 -38.47 -2.74 -1.36
N LEU A 128 -38.65 -1.83 -0.41
CA LEU A 128 -38.28 -0.42 -0.58
C LEU A 128 -36.76 -0.26 -0.78
N GLU A 129 -35.95 -0.88 0.08
CA GLU A 129 -34.49 -0.84 -0.06
C GLU A 129 -34.01 -1.64 -1.29
N SER A 130 -34.77 -2.63 -1.77
CA SER A 130 -34.47 -3.31 -3.03
C SER A 130 -34.77 -2.47 -4.26
N LEU A 131 -35.83 -1.65 -4.25
CA LEU A 131 -36.06 -0.64 -5.30
C LEU A 131 -34.96 0.40 -5.33
N ARG A 132 -34.52 0.85 -4.15
CA ARG A 132 -33.36 1.75 -4.03
C ARG A 132 -32.09 1.10 -4.55
N GLY A 133 -31.83 -0.15 -4.17
CA GLY A 133 -30.70 -0.93 -4.67
C GLY A 133 -30.75 -1.10 -6.20
N TYR A 134 -31.92 -1.35 -6.76
CA TYR A 134 -32.13 -1.44 -8.21
C TYR A 134 -31.82 -0.11 -8.90
N PHE A 135 -32.31 1.00 -8.36
CA PHE A 135 -32.03 2.34 -8.88
C PHE A 135 -30.53 2.62 -8.98
N ILE A 136 -29.77 2.37 -7.90
CA ILE A 136 -28.31 2.56 -7.89
C ILE A 136 -27.63 1.61 -8.85
N HIS A 137 -28.06 0.35 -8.92
CA HIS A 137 -27.53 -0.60 -9.89
C HIS A 137 -27.71 -0.09 -11.33
N GLN A 138 -28.89 0.42 -11.68
CA GLN A 138 -29.13 0.97 -13.02
C GLN A 138 -28.27 2.21 -13.30
N VAL A 139 -28.03 3.09 -12.32
CA VAL A 139 -27.07 4.20 -12.47
C VAL A 139 -25.66 3.68 -12.79
N MET A 140 -25.22 2.62 -12.11
CA MET A 140 -23.90 2.03 -12.32
C MET A 140 -23.81 1.22 -13.62
N GLU A 141 -24.92 0.59 -14.05
CA GLU A 141 -24.99 -0.15 -15.32
C GLU A 141 -24.92 0.77 -16.55
N GLU A 142 -25.44 2.00 -16.45
CA GLU A 142 -25.31 3.06 -17.46
C GLU A 142 -23.90 3.69 -17.52
N ASN A 143 -22.92 3.13 -16.81
CA ASN A 143 -21.55 3.63 -16.77
C ASN A 143 -20.56 2.62 -17.38
N PRO A 144 -20.15 2.80 -18.65
CA PRO A 144 -19.28 1.84 -19.34
C PRO A 144 -17.92 1.64 -18.68
N ALA A 145 -17.24 2.72 -18.25
CA ALA A 145 -15.95 2.63 -17.56
C ALA A 145 -16.06 1.87 -16.23
N LEU A 146 -17.15 2.06 -15.49
CA LEU A 146 -17.42 1.34 -14.25
C LEU A 146 -17.69 -0.14 -14.52
N ILE A 147 -18.49 -0.46 -15.54
CA ILE A 147 -18.77 -1.83 -15.93
C ILE A 147 -17.50 -2.56 -16.39
N ALA A 148 -16.63 -1.88 -17.14
CA ALA A 148 -15.33 -2.43 -17.52
C ALA A 148 -14.45 -2.70 -16.29
N ALA A 149 -14.40 -1.77 -15.33
CA ALA A 149 -13.63 -1.90 -14.10
C ALA A 149 -14.13 -2.99 -13.14
N ALA A 150 -15.44 -3.27 -13.17
CA ALA A 150 -16.09 -4.24 -12.29
C ALA A 150 -16.57 -5.49 -13.02
N LYS A 151 -16.07 -5.81 -14.22
CA LYS A 151 -16.47 -7.01 -14.95
C LYS A 151 -15.99 -8.28 -14.20
N PRO A 152 -16.84 -9.30 -13.94
CA PRO A 152 -18.24 -9.49 -14.35
C PRO A 152 -19.27 -9.18 -13.24
N LEU A 153 -18.87 -8.46 -12.18
CA LEU A 153 -19.60 -8.31 -10.92
C LEU A 153 -21.02 -7.72 -11.08
N LEU A 154 -21.16 -6.64 -11.86
CA LEU A 154 -22.44 -5.94 -12.06
C LEU A 154 -23.26 -6.49 -13.21
N LYS A 155 -22.60 -6.82 -14.32
CA LYS A 155 -23.23 -7.27 -15.56
C LYS A 155 -22.56 -8.55 -16.05
N PRO A 156 -22.85 -9.69 -15.39
CA PRO A 156 -22.28 -10.97 -15.77
C PRO A 156 -22.78 -11.38 -17.17
N GLU A 157 -21.92 -12.03 -17.94
CA GLU A 157 -22.26 -12.50 -19.28
C GLU A 157 -23.44 -13.49 -19.25
N GLY A 158 -24.37 -13.33 -20.18
CA GLY A 158 -25.54 -14.21 -20.29
C GLY A 158 -26.66 -13.95 -19.26
N LEU A 159 -26.59 -12.89 -18.46
CA LEU A 159 -27.69 -12.43 -17.61
C LEU A 159 -28.49 -11.32 -18.32
N PHE A 160 -29.79 -11.51 -18.45
CA PHE A 160 -30.70 -10.55 -19.07
C PHE A 160 -31.87 -10.25 -18.14
N PHE A 161 -32.13 -8.96 -17.89
CA PHE A 161 -33.31 -8.54 -17.16
C PHE A 161 -34.60 -8.85 -17.94
N PRO A 162 -35.75 -9.01 -17.27
CA PRO A 162 -37.05 -9.14 -17.93
C PRO A 162 -37.35 -7.94 -18.84
N LYS A 163 -38.16 -8.14 -19.89
CA LYS A 163 -38.45 -7.10 -20.92
C LYS A 163 -38.98 -5.78 -20.33
N ALA A 164 -39.72 -5.86 -19.23
CA ALA A 164 -40.29 -4.70 -18.55
C ALA A 164 -39.26 -3.83 -17.80
N HIS A 165 -37.97 -4.20 -17.74
CA HIS A 165 -36.96 -3.41 -17.03
C HIS A 165 -36.84 -1.99 -17.61
N GLN A 166 -36.96 -1.83 -18.94
CA GLN A 166 -36.93 -0.52 -19.58
C GLN A 166 -38.05 0.38 -19.09
N ALA A 167 -39.24 -0.18 -18.82
CA ALA A 167 -40.36 0.55 -18.25
C ALA A 167 -40.09 0.98 -16.80
N LEU A 168 -39.46 0.10 -15.99
CA LEU A 168 -39.06 0.46 -14.63
C LEU A 168 -37.99 1.56 -14.61
N THR A 169 -36.96 1.46 -15.45
CA THR A 169 -35.92 2.50 -15.60
C THR A 169 -36.52 3.83 -16.07
N ALA A 170 -37.46 3.80 -17.03
CA ALA A 170 -38.17 5.00 -17.47
C ALA A 170 -39.04 5.62 -16.35
N LEU A 171 -39.71 4.81 -15.52
CA LEU A 171 -40.47 5.30 -14.36
C LEU A 171 -39.56 5.98 -13.32
N MET A 172 -38.33 5.50 -13.14
CA MET A 172 -37.36 6.09 -12.24
C MET A 172 -36.85 7.46 -12.73
N GLY A 173 -36.56 7.61 -14.03
CA GLY A 173 -36.12 8.89 -14.61
C GLY A 173 -37.24 9.92 -14.80
N GLY A 174 -38.47 9.47 -15.13
CA GLY A 174 -39.59 10.37 -15.42
C GLY A 174 -40.20 11.08 -14.20
N HIS A 175 -40.02 10.55 -12.99
CA HIS A 175 -40.74 11.02 -11.80
C HIS A 175 -40.03 12.08 -10.95
N SER A 176 -38.72 12.32 -11.16
CA SER A 176 -37.96 13.35 -10.44
C SER A 176 -38.09 14.74 -11.08
N SER A 177 -38.64 14.87 -12.28
CA SER A 177 -38.85 16.16 -12.95
C SER A 177 -40.15 16.82 -12.47
N ARG A 178 -40.13 17.43 -11.27
CA ARG A 178 -41.20 18.33 -10.85
C ARG A 178 -40.95 19.70 -11.50
N ARG A 179 -41.72 20.07 -12.53
CA ARG A 179 -41.65 21.41 -13.16
C ARG A 179 -41.91 22.50 -12.11
N ARG A 180 -40.86 23.19 -11.65
CA ARG A 180 -40.95 24.52 -11.04
C ARG A 180 -40.27 25.53 -11.97
N SER A 181 -40.98 26.61 -12.30
CA SER A 181 -40.42 27.79 -12.95
C SER A 181 -39.82 27.65 -14.38
N GLY A 182 -40.39 26.80 -15.25
CA GLY A 182 -40.14 26.88 -16.70
C GLY A 182 -38.74 26.47 -17.21
N LYS A 183 -37.78 26.17 -16.33
CA LYS A 183 -36.53 25.46 -16.68
C LYS A 183 -36.72 23.96 -16.43
N LYS A 184 -36.27 23.13 -17.37
CA LYS A 184 -36.21 21.67 -17.19
C LYS A 184 -35.12 21.39 -16.15
N GLU A 185 -35.50 21.08 -14.91
CA GLU A 185 -34.56 20.49 -13.96
C GLU A 185 -34.21 19.08 -14.44
N GLU A 186 -32.92 18.73 -14.38
CA GLU A 186 -32.41 17.40 -14.69
C GLU A 186 -32.95 16.42 -13.63
N ASP A 187 -33.54 15.30 -14.06
CA ASP A 187 -34.04 14.28 -13.13
C ASP A 187 -32.88 13.59 -12.39
N LEU A 188 -33.12 13.05 -11.19
CA LEU A 188 -32.08 12.45 -10.35
C LEU A 188 -31.28 11.34 -11.05
N PHE A 189 -31.91 10.55 -11.92
CA PHE A 189 -31.22 9.49 -12.66
C PHE A 189 -30.27 10.08 -13.72
N SER A 190 -30.75 11.07 -14.49
CA SER A 190 -29.89 11.82 -15.42
C SER A 190 -28.75 12.54 -14.71
N PHE A 191 -29.02 13.14 -13.55
CA PHE A 191 -28.00 13.82 -12.74
C PHE A 191 -26.89 12.85 -12.31
N LEU A 192 -27.24 11.68 -11.75
CA LEU A 192 -26.26 10.70 -11.27
C LEU A 192 -25.49 10.02 -12.41
N THR A 193 -26.10 9.87 -13.59
CA THR A 193 -25.45 9.26 -14.77
C THR A 193 -24.64 10.28 -15.60
N ARG A 194 -24.69 11.56 -15.26
CA ARG A 194 -24.02 12.63 -16.02
C ARG A 194 -22.50 12.46 -16.14
N PRO A 195 -21.74 12.13 -15.08
CA PRO A 195 -20.29 11.90 -15.22
C PRO A 195 -19.99 10.81 -16.26
N ALA A 196 -20.73 9.69 -16.21
CA ALA A 196 -20.58 8.59 -17.15
C ALA A 196 -20.92 8.96 -18.60
N ARG A 197 -21.92 9.83 -18.82
CA ARG A 197 -22.25 10.32 -20.17
C ARG A 197 -21.18 11.24 -20.75
N LEU A 198 -20.54 12.05 -19.91
CA LEU A 198 -19.49 12.98 -20.34
C LEU A 198 -18.15 12.28 -20.55
N TYR A 199 -17.83 11.30 -19.71
CA TYR A 199 -16.56 10.57 -19.73
C TYR A 199 -16.80 9.05 -19.72
N PRO A 200 -17.38 8.47 -20.78
CA PRO A 200 -17.83 7.08 -20.80
C PRO A 200 -16.72 6.06 -20.62
N ASP A 201 -15.48 6.42 -20.99
CA ASP A 201 -14.35 5.49 -21.04
C ASP A 201 -13.30 5.71 -19.93
N SER A 202 -13.55 6.65 -18.99
CA SER A 202 -12.54 7.06 -18.00
C SER A 202 -13.14 7.26 -16.60
N LEU A 203 -12.88 6.32 -15.69
CA LEU A 203 -13.23 6.47 -14.27
C LEU A 203 -12.54 7.68 -13.64
N LEU A 204 -11.28 7.95 -14.02
CA LEU A 204 -10.51 9.06 -13.46
C LEU A 204 -11.12 10.42 -13.81
N ASP A 205 -11.56 10.60 -15.07
CA ASP A 205 -12.18 11.86 -15.49
C ASP A 205 -13.58 12.03 -14.91
N GLN A 206 -14.33 10.93 -14.73
CA GLN A 206 -15.59 10.95 -13.99
C GLN A 206 -15.37 11.42 -12.53
N ILE A 207 -14.37 10.87 -11.83
CA ILE A 207 -14.06 11.25 -10.45
C ILE A 207 -13.61 12.72 -10.37
N ARG A 208 -12.79 13.19 -11.32
CA ARG A 208 -12.38 14.62 -11.39
C ARG A 208 -13.59 15.54 -11.60
N TYR A 209 -14.48 15.19 -12.53
CA TYR A 209 -15.72 15.93 -12.75
C TYR A 209 -16.58 16.00 -11.48
N ILE A 210 -16.71 14.90 -10.74
CA ILE A 210 -17.43 14.86 -9.46
C ILE A 210 -16.76 15.78 -8.43
N LEU A 211 -15.44 15.70 -8.28
CA LEU A 211 -14.69 16.55 -7.34
C LEU A 211 -14.83 18.04 -7.65
N GLU A 212 -14.92 18.41 -8.92
CA GLU A 212 -15.08 19.79 -9.38
C GLU A 212 -16.53 20.29 -9.23
N HIS A 213 -17.50 19.52 -9.71
CA HIS A 213 -18.88 19.99 -9.85
C HIS A 213 -19.82 19.58 -8.72
N TRP A 214 -19.50 18.53 -7.95
CA TRP A 214 -20.31 18.06 -6.82
C TRP A 214 -19.66 18.35 -5.47
N ALA A 215 -18.64 19.22 -5.44
CA ALA A 215 -17.84 19.54 -4.25
C ALA A 215 -18.68 19.92 -3.02
N ASP A 216 -19.78 20.64 -3.21
CA ASP A 216 -20.65 21.09 -2.10
C ASP A 216 -21.62 19.99 -1.61
N MET A 217 -21.78 18.92 -2.39
CA MET A 217 -22.69 17.81 -2.10
C MET A 217 -22.00 16.63 -1.40
N ILE A 218 -20.66 16.63 -1.39
CA ILE A 218 -19.82 15.57 -0.85
C ILE A 218 -19.09 16.06 0.40
N ASP A 219 -19.08 15.25 1.45
CA ASP A 219 -18.35 15.57 2.68
C ASP A 219 -16.82 15.42 2.50
N SER A 220 -16.06 15.86 3.50
CA SER A 220 -14.59 15.80 3.45
C SER A 220 -14.04 14.39 3.34
N GLU A 221 -14.76 13.40 3.88
CA GLU A 221 -14.30 12.01 3.88
C GLU A 221 -14.45 11.37 2.50
N LEU A 222 -15.60 11.60 1.86
CA LEU A 222 -15.85 11.14 0.52
C LEU A 222 -14.95 11.83 -0.51
N LYS A 223 -14.62 13.12 -0.31
CA LYS A 223 -13.57 13.81 -1.09
C LYS A 223 -12.23 13.09 -0.98
N ARG A 224 -11.84 12.71 0.24
CA ARG A 224 -10.59 11.97 0.49
C ARG A 224 -10.60 10.61 -0.20
N LEU A 225 -11.71 9.86 -0.14
CA LEU A 225 -11.88 8.59 -0.83
C LEU A 225 -11.74 8.72 -2.35
N LEU A 226 -12.35 9.75 -2.95
CA LEU A 226 -12.27 10.01 -4.39
C LEU A 226 -10.83 10.36 -4.82
N LEU A 227 -10.10 11.14 -4.03
CA LEU A 227 -8.69 11.43 -4.29
C LEU A 227 -7.82 10.17 -4.20
N LEU A 228 -7.99 9.37 -3.15
CA LEU A 228 -7.28 8.08 -3.02
C LEU A 228 -7.60 7.11 -4.15
N ALA A 229 -8.85 7.07 -4.63
CA ALA A 229 -9.23 6.26 -5.79
C ALA A 229 -8.47 6.67 -7.05
N ILE A 230 -8.24 7.98 -7.26
CA ILE A 230 -7.40 8.45 -8.37
C ILE A 230 -5.96 7.95 -8.21
N ASP A 231 -5.40 8.04 -7.01
CA ASP A 231 -4.00 7.68 -6.76
C ASP A 231 -3.77 6.17 -6.91
N TYR A 232 -4.65 5.32 -6.39
CA TYR A 232 -4.53 3.86 -6.55
C TYR A 232 -4.63 3.42 -8.01
N VAL A 233 -5.60 3.96 -8.77
CA VAL A 233 -5.73 3.62 -10.20
C VAL A 233 -4.50 4.09 -10.98
N ARG A 234 -3.98 5.29 -10.69
CA ARG A 234 -2.76 5.80 -11.32
C ARG A 234 -1.54 4.94 -10.99
N GLU A 235 -1.42 4.46 -9.76
CA GLU A 235 -0.30 3.61 -9.34
C GLU A 235 -0.28 2.29 -10.13
N GLU A 236 -1.43 1.61 -10.25
CA GLU A 236 -1.52 0.36 -11.01
C GLU A 236 -1.34 0.53 -12.51
N GLU A 237 -1.71 1.69 -13.06
CA GLU A 237 -1.52 2.02 -14.48
C GLU A 237 -0.08 2.45 -14.81
N LYS A 238 0.81 2.58 -13.80
CA LYS A 238 2.23 2.83 -14.07
C LYS A 238 2.82 1.65 -14.87
N PRO A 239 3.71 1.94 -15.83
CA PRO A 239 4.41 0.89 -16.55
C PRO A 239 5.16 -0.02 -15.58
N HIS A 240 4.88 -1.32 -15.66
CA HIS A 240 5.62 -2.33 -14.91
C HIS A 240 6.86 -2.72 -15.70
N PHE A 241 8.03 -2.63 -15.07
CA PHE A 241 9.29 -3.07 -15.66
C PHE A 241 9.78 -4.33 -14.92
N PRO A 242 10.06 -5.43 -15.63
CA PRO A 242 10.59 -6.62 -14.98
C PRO A 242 11.94 -6.34 -14.32
N PRO A 243 12.24 -6.99 -13.18
CA PRO A 243 13.53 -6.83 -12.52
C PRO A 243 14.69 -7.20 -13.46
N GLY A 244 15.68 -6.31 -13.55
CA GLY A 244 16.89 -6.51 -14.38
C GLY A 244 16.86 -5.90 -15.79
N GLY A 245 15.77 -5.23 -16.20
CA GLY A 245 15.76 -4.41 -17.40
C GLY A 245 16.59 -3.11 -17.24
N PRO A 246 17.09 -2.49 -18.33
CA PRO A 246 17.70 -1.17 -18.24
C PRO A 246 16.67 -0.22 -17.63
N ALA A 247 17.07 0.50 -16.57
CA ALA A 247 16.22 1.52 -15.98
C ALA A 247 15.73 2.45 -17.08
N PRO A 248 14.41 2.73 -17.19
CA PRO A 248 13.95 3.74 -18.13
C PRO A 248 14.72 5.04 -17.85
N PRO A 249 14.99 5.87 -18.86
CA PRO A 249 15.60 7.17 -18.63
C PRO A 249 14.70 7.94 -17.67
N MET A 250 15.11 7.98 -16.39
CA MET A 250 14.41 8.73 -15.38
C MET A 250 14.58 10.19 -15.77
N PRO A 251 13.49 10.92 -16.09
CA PRO A 251 13.61 12.36 -16.25
C PRO A 251 14.19 12.89 -14.95
N VAL A 252 15.35 13.54 -15.03
CA VAL A 252 15.92 14.25 -13.90
C VAL A 252 14.87 15.29 -13.53
N ILE A 253 14.23 15.11 -12.36
CA ILE A 253 13.25 16.06 -11.86
C ILE A 253 13.96 17.39 -11.74
N ASP A 254 13.48 18.37 -12.48
CA ASP A 254 14.03 19.72 -12.45
C ASP A 254 13.58 20.39 -11.14
N TYR A 255 14.50 20.42 -10.19
CA TYR A 255 14.32 21.10 -8.91
C TYR A 255 14.68 22.59 -8.99
N SER A 256 14.87 23.17 -10.18
CA SER A 256 15.22 24.61 -10.32
C SER A 256 14.18 25.55 -9.72
N LEU A 257 12.93 25.11 -9.56
CA LEU A 257 11.89 25.83 -8.80
C LEU A 257 12.18 25.93 -7.29
N PHE A 258 12.98 25.01 -6.75
CA PHE A 258 13.48 24.98 -5.36
C PHE A 258 14.92 25.51 -5.23
N ASP A 259 15.62 25.80 -6.33
CA ASP A 259 16.92 26.53 -6.31
C ASP A 259 16.80 27.96 -5.75
N HIS A 260 15.58 28.40 -5.42
CA HIS A 260 15.29 29.64 -4.70
C HIS A 260 15.17 29.46 -3.18
N GLU A 261 15.33 28.24 -2.64
CA GLU A 261 15.62 28.10 -1.22
C GLU A 261 16.93 28.86 -0.94
N TYR A 262 16.87 29.81 -0.01
CA TYR A 262 18.04 30.57 0.40
C TYR A 262 19.10 29.58 0.87
N GLU A 263 20.14 29.38 0.07
CA GLU A 263 21.31 28.58 0.41
C GLU A 263 21.99 29.18 1.65
N ALA A 264 21.51 28.78 2.83
CA ALA A 264 22.14 29.07 4.10
C ALA A 264 23.31 28.10 4.35
N PHE A 265 24.09 27.79 3.31
CA PHE A 265 25.34 27.06 3.50
C PHE A 265 26.13 27.81 4.55
N THR A 266 26.52 27.11 5.61
CA THR A 266 27.48 27.67 6.54
C THR A 266 28.70 28.04 5.73
N ALA A 267 29.16 29.30 5.83
CA ALA A 267 30.41 29.71 5.18
C ALA A 267 31.47 28.64 5.44
N ASP A 268 32.16 28.18 4.39
CA ASP A 268 33.13 27.09 4.44
C ASP A 268 34.02 27.25 5.68
N ARG A 269 33.71 26.52 6.74
CA ARG A 269 34.55 26.50 7.92
C ARG A 269 35.76 25.67 7.55
N ASN A 270 36.94 26.20 7.85
CA ASN A 270 38.30 25.73 7.50
C ASN A 270 38.58 24.22 7.44
N TRP A 271 37.72 23.31 7.90
CA TRP A 271 37.99 21.88 7.90
C TRP A 271 37.32 21.13 6.73
N MET A 272 36.09 21.46 6.32
CA MET A 272 35.35 20.72 5.28
C MET A 272 36.06 20.70 3.91
N PRO A 273 36.50 21.84 3.34
CA PRO A 273 37.23 21.84 2.06
C PRO A 273 38.63 21.20 2.16
N ASN A 274 39.12 20.94 3.38
CA ASN A 274 40.42 20.32 3.62
C ASN A 274 40.33 18.81 3.93
N VAL A 275 39.13 18.19 3.80
CA VAL A 275 38.99 16.75 4.01
C VAL A 275 39.34 15.99 2.72
N VAL A 276 40.39 15.16 2.80
CA VAL A 276 40.66 14.10 1.82
C VAL A 276 40.39 12.76 2.51
N MET A 277 39.26 12.14 2.19
CA MET A 277 38.77 10.95 2.87
C MET A 277 39.04 9.68 2.06
N ILE A 278 39.45 8.62 2.74
CA ILE A 278 39.44 7.25 2.20
C ILE A 278 38.36 6.43 2.89
N ALA A 279 37.48 5.79 2.10
CA ALA A 279 36.49 4.86 2.60
C ALA A 279 37.03 3.42 2.55
N LYS A 280 36.84 2.66 3.63
CA LYS A 280 37.24 1.26 3.76
C LYS A 280 36.08 0.43 4.24
N SER A 281 35.73 -0.61 3.48
CA SER A 281 34.89 -1.69 4.01
C SER A 281 35.68 -2.44 5.07
N THR A 282 35.26 -2.32 6.34
CA THR A 282 36.08 -2.69 7.50
C THR A 282 36.56 -4.14 7.44
N LEU A 283 35.65 -5.09 7.27
CA LEU A 283 36.00 -6.52 7.24
C LEU A 283 36.90 -6.88 6.05
N VAL A 284 36.66 -6.27 4.88
CA VAL A 284 37.49 -6.49 3.68
C VAL A 284 38.89 -5.93 3.90
N TRP A 285 39.00 -4.76 4.54
CA TRP A 285 40.30 -4.14 4.80
C TRP A 285 41.12 -4.93 5.82
N LEU A 286 40.48 -5.41 6.89
CA LEU A 286 41.09 -6.29 7.89
C LEU A 286 41.63 -7.60 7.26
N ASP A 287 40.85 -8.22 6.37
CA ASP A 287 41.31 -9.40 5.60
C ASP A 287 42.48 -9.08 4.65
N GLN A 288 42.42 -7.94 3.94
CA GLN A 288 43.52 -7.48 3.08
C GLN A 288 44.82 -7.28 3.88
N LEU A 289 44.74 -6.61 5.02
CA LEU A 289 45.89 -6.40 5.90
C LEU A 289 46.44 -7.71 6.46
N THR A 290 45.55 -8.63 6.86
CA THR A 290 45.95 -9.96 7.33
C THR A 290 46.79 -10.69 6.28
N LYS A 291 46.38 -10.62 5.00
CA LYS A 291 47.12 -11.21 3.88
C LYS A 291 48.44 -10.51 3.59
N GLU A 292 48.46 -9.18 3.67
CA GLU A 292 49.65 -8.36 3.42
C GLU A 292 50.75 -8.57 4.49
N TYR A 293 50.36 -8.61 5.76
CA TYR A 293 51.28 -8.69 6.89
C TYR A 293 51.60 -10.12 7.33
N GLY A 294 50.82 -11.11 6.89
CA GLY A 294 51.06 -12.53 7.18
C GLY A 294 50.73 -12.95 8.62
N TYR A 295 49.95 -12.16 9.36
CA TYR A 295 49.42 -12.52 10.68
C TYR A 295 47.98 -12.01 10.85
N PRO A 296 47.17 -12.60 11.75
CA PRO A 296 45.77 -12.20 11.93
C PRO A 296 45.59 -10.74 12.38
N ILE A 297 44.86 -9.95 11.58
CA ILE A 297 44.41 -8.59 11.88
C ILE A 297 42.88 -8.59 11.78
N ASP A 298 42.23 -9.10 12.83
CA ASP A 298 40.79 -9.33 12.95
C ASP A 298 40.06 -8.20 13.72
N THR A 299 40.78 -7.38 14.49
CA THR A 299 40.22 -6.26 15.27
C THR A 299 40.86 -4.92 14.92
N LEU A 300 40.12 -3.82 15.17
CA LEU A 300 40.56 -2.47 14.81
C LEU A 300 41.87 -2.04 15.48
N ASP A 301 42.13 -2.49 16.71
CA ASP A 301 43.35 -2.20 17.46
C ASP A 301 44.58 -2.95 16.96
N LYS A 302 44.40 -3.99 16.12
CA LYS A 302 45.50 -4.74 15.49
C LYS A 302 45.94 -4.14 14.15
N ILE A 303 45.23 -3.12 13.65
CA ILE A 303 45.63 -2.40 12.45
C ILE A 303 47.02 -1.80 12.68
N PRO A 304 48.04 -2.16 11.88
CA PRO A 304 49.40 -1.68 12.09
C PRO A 304 49.46 -0.15 12.03
N GLU A 305 50.17 0.46 12.96
CA GLU A 305 50.36 1.92 13.00
C GLU A 305 50.94 2.47 11.69
N ARG A 306 51.77 1.68 11.01
CA ARG A 306 52.32 1.97 9.67
C ARG A 306 51.24 2.23 8.62
N GLU A 307 50.10 1.56 8.68
CA GLU A 307 49.01 1.77 7.72
C GLU A 307 48.39 3.16 7.86
N ILE A 308 48.23 3.61 9.10
CA ILE A 308 47.70 4.95 9.39
C ILE A 308 48.72 6.02 8.98
N GLU A 309 50.00 5.79 9.25
CA GLU A 309 51.08 6.67 8.78
C GLU A 309 51.10 6.77 7.25
N LEU A 310 50.94 5.64 6.54
CA LEU A 310 50.90 5.60 5.08
C LEU A 310 49.71 6.39 4.51
N LEU A 311 48.53 6.32 5.15
CA LEU A 311 47.39 7.14 4.77
C LEU A 311 47.72 8.63 4.86
N ALA A 312 48.31 9.06 5.98
CA ALA A 312 48.72 10.45 6.18
C ALA A 312 49.81 10.89 5.18
N GLN A 313 50.83 10.05 4.94
CA GLN A 313 51.90 10.31 3.95
C GLN A 313 51.36 10.47 2.52
N ARG A 314 50.23 9.81 2.20
CA ARG A 314 49.53 9.92 0.92
C ARG A 314 48.57 11.12 0.85
N GLY A 315 48.45 11.91 1.93
CA GLY A 315 47.63 13.11 2.00
C GLY A 315 46.19 12.88 2.43
N PHE A 316 45.82 11.68 2.89
CA PHE A 316 44.50 11.46 3.48
C PHE A 316 44.43 12.07 4.88
N THR A 317 43.35 12.81 5.13
CA THR A 317 43.08 13.48 6.40
C THR A 317 41.92 12.81 7.17
N ALA A 318 41.20 11.90 6.53
CA ALA A 318 40.13 11.14 7.16
C ALA A 318 40.07 9.68 6.66
N LEU A 319 39.75 8.77 7.57
CA LEU A 319 39.48 7.37 7.33
C LEU A 319 38.01 7.09 7.69
N TRP A 320 37.21 6.76 6.69
CA TRP A 320 35.83 6.32 6.86
C TRP A 320 35.76 4.79 6.88
N LEU A 321 35.31 4.25 8.00
CA LEU A 321 35.06 2.83 8.18
C LEU A 321 33.58 2.50 7.93
N ILE A 322 33.33 1.65 6.93
CA ILE A 322 31.99 1.16 6.58
C ILE A 322 31.74 -0.13 7.36
N GLY A 323 30.57 -0.21 8.01
CA GLY A 323 30.07 -1.40 8.70
C GLY A 323 30.80 -1.75 10.00
N ILE A 324 30.97 -0.76 10.89
CA ILE A 324 31.55 -0.95 12.23
C ILE A 324 30.52 -1.38 13.28
N TRP A 325 29.23 -1.16 13.02
CA TRP A 325 28.13 -1.52 13.92
C TRP A 325 27.92 -3.03 13.96
N GLU A 326 27.41 -3.54 15.08
CA GLU A 326 27.00 -4.93 15.24
C GLU A 326 25.89 -5.27 14.23
N ARG A 327 26.03 -6.39 13.52
CA ARG A 327 25.23 -6.69 12.33
C ARG A 327 24.16 -7.75 12.59
N SER A 328 23.13 -7.70 11.76
CA SER A 328 22.03 -8.66 11.74
C SER A 328 22.51 -10.08 11.41
N SER A 329 22.21 -11.03 12.30
CA SER A 329 22.49 -12.44 12.04
C SER A 329 21.54 -13.00 10.98
N ALA A 330 20.31 -12.50 10.93
CA ALA A 330 19.32 -12.80 9.91
C ALA A 330 19.79 -12.38 8.51
N SER A 331 20.39 -11.19 8.34
CA SER A 331 20.97 -10.73 7.07
C SER A 331 22.00 -11.72 6.51
N ARG A 332 22.89 -12.25 7.38
CA ARG A 332 23.84 -13.30 6.97
C ARG A 332 23.13 -14.60 6.59
N MET A 333 22.18 -15.05 7.41
CA MET A 333 21.42 -16.28 7.14
C MET A 333 20.71 -16.22 5.78
N ILE A 334 20.08 -15.09 5.46
CA ILE A 334 19.42 -14.86 4.17
C ILE A 334 20.39 -15.03 2.99
N LYS A 335 21.58 -14.44 3.06
CA LYS A 335 22.60 -14.55 2.00
C LYS A 335 23.09 -15.99 1.82
N ASN A 336 23.26 -16.72 2.92
CA ASN A 336 23.66 -18.12 2.88
C ASN A 336 22.58 -19.00 2.24
N LEU A 337 21.31 -18.79 2.61
CA LEU A 337 20.15 -19.52 2.05
C LEU A 337 19.97 -19.23 0.54
N THR A 338 20.37 -18.05 0.08
CA THR A 338 20.28 -17.65 -1.34
C THR A 338 21.54 -17.99 -2.14
N GLY A 339 22.44 -18.81 -1.60
CA GLY A 339 23.55 -19.42 -2.34
C GLY A 339 24.91 -18.73 -2.18
N ASN A 340 25.08 -17.85 -1.18
CA ASN A 340 26.36 -17.20 -0.91
C ASN A 340 26.86 -17.51 0.53
N PRO A 341 27.45 -18.71 0.76
CA PRO A 341 27.80 -19.19 2.09
C PRO A 341 28.94 -18.41 2.77
N ASP A 342 29.77 -17.72 1.98
CA ASP A 342 30.91 -16.93 2.46
C ASP A 342 30.53 -15.45 2.74
N ALA A 343 29.29 -15.06 2.46
CA ALA A 343 28.85 -13.68 2.64
C ALA A 343 28.54 -13.35 4.09
N GLU A 344 29.18 -12.30 4.59
CA GLU A 344 28.79 -11.68 5.86
C GLU A 344 27.52 -10.83 5.74
N ALA A 345 26.92 -10.54 6.89
CA ALA A 345 25.76 -9.65 7.01
C ALA A 345 26.02 -8.29 6.34
N SER A 346 24.96 -7.68 5.79
CA SER A 346 25.03 -6.34 5.21
C SER A 346 25.55 -5.34 6.24
N ALA A 347 26.46 -4.44 5.83
CA ALA A 347 26.96 -3.36 6.68
C ALA A 347 25.85 -2.37 7.10
N TYR A 348 24.71 -2.37 6.38
CA TYR A 348 23.56 -1.51 6.60
C TYR A 348 22.39 -2.24 7.27
N SER A 349 22.52 -3.54 7.59
CA SER A 349 21.54 -4.28 8.38
C SER A 349 22.03 -4.41 9.82
N LEU A 350 21.69 -3.41 10.65
CA LEU A 350 22.22 -3.26 12.01
C LEU A 350 21.42 -4.09 13.02
N LYS A 351 22.11 -4.81 13.91
CA LYS A 351 21.48 -5.38 15.10
C LYS A 351 21.19 -4.31 16.15
N ASN A 352 22.16 -3.44 16.38
CA ASN A 352 22.11 -2.26 17.26
C ASN A 352 23.28 -1.32 16.91
N TYR A 353 23.38 -0.18 17.59
CA TYR A 353 24.45 0.82 17.42
C TYR A 353 25.67 0.56 18.33
N GLU A 354 25.91 -0.69 18.72
CA GLU A 354 27.17 -1.06 19.38
C GLU A 354 28.26 -1.32 18.33
N ILE A 355 29.50 -1.00 18.65
CA ILE A 355 30.63 -1.38 17.79
C ILE A 355 30.79 -2.89 17.83
N ALA A 356 30.86 -3.50 16.65
CA ALA A 356 30.82 -4.94 16.50
C ALA A 356 31.92 -5.63 17.34
N SER A 357 31.49 -6.60 18.14
CA SER A 357 32.38 -7.39 18.98
C SER A 357 33.46 -8.11 18.16
N LEU A 358 33.11 -8.57 16.95
CA LEU A 358 34.01 -9.22 16.00
C LEU A 358 35.24 -8.36 15.63
N ILE A 359 35.10 -7.03 15.61
CA ILE A 359 36.20 -6.09 15.30
C ILE A 359 36.82 -5.46 16.56
N GLY A 360 36.52 -6.00 17.74
CA GLY A 360 37.10 -5.62 19.02
C GLY A 360 36.32 -4.57 19.81
N GLY A 361 35.11 -4.19 19.37
CA GLY A 361 34.21 -3.29 20.10
C GLY A 361 34.75 -1.88 20.31
N TRP A 362 34.13 -1.16 21.26
CA TRP A 362 34.44 0.24 21.56
C TRP A 362 35.92 0.47 21.94
N SER A 363 36.54 -0.46 22.69
CA SER A 363 37.95 -0.35 23.08
C SER A 363 38.89 -0.39 21.87
N ALA A 364 38.59 -1.23 20.89
CA ALA A 364 39.41 -1.34 19.68
C ALA A 364 39.25 -0.10 18.80
N LEU A 365 38.02 0.41 18.66
CA LEU A 365 37.76 1.67 17.96
C LEU A 365 38.50 2.85 18.61
N GLU A 366 38.51 2.92 19.95
CA GLU A 366 39.21 3.97 20.68
C GLU A 366 40.72 3.90 20.48
N SER A 367 41.30 2.70 20.51
CA SER A 367 42.71 2.48 20.21
C SER A 367 43.07 2.96 18.80
N LEU A 368 42.26 2.58 17.80
CA LEU A 368 42.45 3.03 16.43
C LEU A 368 42.30 4.55 16.31
N ARG A 369 41.34 5.16 17.01
CA ARG A 369 41.13 6.61 17.06
C ARG A 369 42.37 7.32 17.60
N HIS A 370 42.95 6.80 18.67
CA HIS A 370 44.18 7.33 19.24
C HIS A 370 45.32 7.26 18.22
N THR A 371 45.52 6.11 17.56
CA THR A 371 46.53 5.95 16.51
C THR A 371 46.32 6.92 15.35
N CYS A 372 45.10 7.03 14.83
CA CYS A 372 44.73 7.99 13.77
C CYS A 372 45.05 9.44 14.17
N SER A 373 44.76 9.82 15.42
CA SER A 373 45.01 11.18 15.90
C SER A 373 46.49 11.56 15.92
N LYS A 374 47.41 10.62 16.15
CA LYS A 374 48.87 10.87 16.11
C LYS A 374 49.36 11.34 14.73
N TYR A 375 48.69 10.89 13.67
CA TYR A 375 49.04 11.20 12.28
C TYR A 375 48.10 12.23 11.64
N GLY A 376 47.25 12.87 12.43
CA GLY A 376 46.30 13.88 11.92
C GLY A 376 45.18 13.30 11.05
N VAL A 377 44.94 11.99 11.10
CA VAL A 377 43.83 11.33 10.40
C VAL A 377 42.61 11.29 11.32
N ARG A 378 41.46 11.77 10.85
CA ARG A 378 40.19 11.69 11.58
C ARG A 378 39.43 10.42 11.22
N LEU A 379 38.72 9.82 12.18
CA LEU A 379 37.81 8.72 11.91
C LEU A 379 36.42 9.23 11.57
N ALA A 380 35.77 8.55 10.64
CA ALA A 380 34.37 8.72 10.28
C ALA A 380 33.71 7.34 10.12
N SER A 381 32.39 7.30 10.27
CA SER A 381 31.59 6.11 9.96
C SER A 381 30.22 6.49 9.44
N ASP A 382 29.53 5.51 8.85
CA ASP A 382 28.14 5.63 8.47
C ASP A 382 27.26 5.70 9.71
N MET A 383 26.40 6.70 9.80
CA MET A 383 25.19 6.63 10.60
C MET A 383 24.09 6.06 9.71
N VAL A 384 23.39 5.01 10.15
CA VAL A 384 22.32 4.35 9.37
C VAL A 384 20.98 4.57 10.07
N PRO A 385 20.39 5.79 9.98
CA PRO A 385 19.21 6.15 10.78
C PRO A 385 17.90 5.68 10.13
N ASN A 386 17.91 5.25 8.87
CA ASN A 386 16.69 5.00 8.10
C ASN A 386 16.02 3.67 8.48
N HIS A 387 16.80 2.65 8.76
CA HIS A 387 16.35 1.30 9.02
C HIS A 387 17.32 0.56 9.93
N THR A 388 16.87 -0.55 10.49
CA THR A 388 17.73 -1.52 11.19
C THR A 388 17.65 -2.88 10.49
N GLY A 389 18.36 -3.89 10.98
CA GLY A 389 18.16 -5.27 10.56
C GLY A 389 16.84 -5.85 11.08
N ILE A 390 16.29 -6.83 10.35
CA ILE A 390 15.00 -7.46 10.71
C ILE A 390 15.03 -8.14 12.09
N ASP A 391 16.21 -8.57 12.57
CA ASP A 391 16.43 -9.18 13.88
C ASP A 391 17.05 -8.20 14.92
N SER A 392 16.97 -6.89 14.67
CA SER A 392 17.51 -5.87 15.55
C SER A 392 16.85 -5.86 16.93
N ASP A 393 17.57 -5.34 17.93
CA ASP A 393 17.07 -5.26 19.30
C ASP A 393 15.79 -4.41 19.39
N TRP A 394 15.65 -3.41 18.52
CA TRP A 394 14.45 -2.59 18.40
C TRP A 394 13.27 -3.38 17.80
N VAL A 395 13.45 -4.20 16.76
CA VAL A 395 12.35 -5.04 16.25
C VAL A 395 11.85 -6.01 17.32
N MET A 396 12.76 -6.52 18.15
CA MET A 396 12.41 -7.43 19.24
C MET A 396 11.60 -6.75 20.34
N SER A 397 12.10 -5.59 20.83
CA SER A 397 11.62 -4.95 22.06
C SER A 397 10.67 -3.77 21.86
N ASN A 398 10.75 -3.09 20.71
CA ASN A 398 10.01 -1.86 20.40
C ASN A 398 9.50 -1.88 18.92
N PRO A 399 8.66 -2.86 18.53
CA PRO A 399 8.15 -2.95 17.16
C PRO A 399 7.29 -1.74 16.75
N ASP A 400 6.85 -0.91 17.70
CA ASP A 400 6.14 0.35 17.47
C ASP A 400 7.00 1.47 16.85
N LEU A 401 8.32 1.29 16.78
CA LEU A 401 9.22 2.24 16.12
C LEU A 401 9.22 2.11 14.59
N PHE A 402 8.63 1.04 14.05
CA PHE A 402 8.70 0.69 12.64
C PHE A 402 7.38 0.93 11.92
N ILE A 403 7.46 1.14 10.61
CA ILE A 403 6.28 1.14 9.74
C ILE A 403 5.74 -0.29 9.70
N ARG A 404 4.54 -0.49 10.25
CA ARG A 404 3.92 -1.81 10.38
C ARG A 404 2.41 -1.77 10.32
N GLN A 405 1.83 -2.94 10.10
CA GLN A 405 0.38 -3.18 10.14
C GLN A 405 0.07 -4.58 10.66
N SER A 406 -1.18 -4.80 11.10
CA SER A 406 -1.63 -6.06 11.72
C SER A 406 -2.12 -7.11 10.72
N HIS A 407 -2.22 -6.77 9.44
CA HIS A 407 -2.63 -7.67 8.36
C HIS A 407 -1.62 -7.59 7.19
N PRO A 408 -1.52 -8.63 6.34
CA PRO A 408 -0.66 -8.57 5.17
C PRO A 408 -1.01 -7.36 4.27
N PRO A 409 -0.01 -6.72 3.63
CA PRO A 409 -0.27 -5.65 2.66
C PRO A 409 -0.98 -6.15 1.41
N PHE A 410 -0.68 -7.38 0.98
CA PHE A 410 -1.21 -7.97 -0.23
C PHE A 410 -1.76 -9.37 0.05
N PRO A 411 -2.93 -9.75 -0.52
CA PRO A 411 -3.52 -11.07 -0.32
C PRO A 411 -2.68 -12.24 -0.83
N SER A 412 -1.82 -12.00 -1.83
CA SER A 412 -0.93 -13.02 -2.41
C SER A 412 0.25 -13.38 -1.50
N TYR A 413 0.57 -12.58 -0.49
CA TYR A 413 1.75 -12.77 0.32
C TYR A 413 1.65 -13.99 1.22
N THR A 414 2.70 -14.80 1.22
CA THR A 414 2.82 -15.97 2.10
C THR A 414 4.16 -15.95 2.82
N PHE A 415 4.21 -16.60 3.98
CA PHE A 415 5.36 -16.55 4.90
C PHE A 415 5.68 -17.97 5.38
N ASN A 416 6.03 -18.85 4.45
CA ASN A 416 6.28 -20.28 4.67
C ASN A 416 7.77 -20.61 4.83
N GLY A 417 8.66 -19.65 4.52
CA GLY A 417 10.09 -19.78 4.70
C GLY A 417 10.56 -20.06 6.15
N PRO A 418 11.89 -20.25 6.33
CA PRO A 418 12.48 -20.52 7.64
C PRO A 418 12.29 -19.35 8.61
N ASP A 419 12.31 -19.65 9.91
CA ASP A 419 12.42 -18.63 10.95
C ASP A 419 13.84 -18.08 10.96
N LEU A 420 13.97 -16.77 10.82
CA LEU A 420 15.23 -16.04 10.77
C LEU A 420 15.60 -15.42 12.13
N SER A 421 14.72 -15.53 13.13
CA SER A 421 14.97 -14.99 14.46
C SER A 421 15.86 -15.92 15.28
N SER A 422 16.87 -15.35 15.95
CA SER A 422 17.62 -16.07 16.99
C SER A 422 16.97 -15.98 18.37
N ASN A 423 15.89 -15.21 18.52
CA ASN A 423 15.19 -15.00 19.79
C ASN A 423 14.07 -16.03 19.94
N PRO A 424 14.06 -16.88 20.98
CA PRO A 424 13.08 -17.95 21.14
C PRO A 424 11.64 -17.46 21.39
N ASN A 425 11.44 -16.16 21.64
CA ASN A 425 10.11 -15.58 21.90
C ASN A 425 9.50 -14.87 20.69
N VAL A 426 10.25 -14.72 19.58
CA VAL A 426 9.80 -13.99 18.39
C VAL A 426 10.15 -14.80 17.15
N GLU A 427 9.17 -15.08 16.30
CA GLU A 427 9.37 -15.64 14.96
C GLU A 427 9.51 -14.50 13.94
N ILE A 428 10.49 -14.58 13.05
CA ILE A 428 10.66 -13.67 11.91
C ILE A 428 10.67 -14.49 10.62
N LYS A 429 9.75 -14.18 9.71
CA LYS A 429 9.70 -14.82 8.38
C LYS A 429 9.65 -13.78 7.28
N LEU A 430 10.47 -13.97 6.26
CA LEU A 430 10.33 -13.22 5.02
C LEU A 430 9.12 -13.69 4.24
N GLU A 431 8.61 -12.79 3.42
CA GLU A 431 7.62 -13.09 2.41
C GLU A 431 8.25 -13.99 1.32
N ASP A 432 7.50 -15.01 0.87
CA ASP A 432 8.03 -16.11 0.06
C ASP A 432 8.54 -15.68 -1.32
N HIS A 433 7.94 -14.63 -1.92
CA HIS A 433 8.39 -14.10 -3.22
C HIS A 433 9.80 -13.52 -3.16
N TYR A 434 10.34 -13.29 -1.96
CA TYR A 434 11.76 -12.98 -1.80
C TYR A 434 12.67 -14.08 -2.36
N TYR A 435 12.30 -15.35 -2.11
CA TYR A 435 13.13 -16.49 -2.48
C TYR A 435 12.99 -16.87 -3.96
N ASP A 436 11.78 -16.83 -4.50
CA ASP A 436 11.52 -17.17 -5.90
C ASP A 436 11.61 -15.98 -6.88
N ARG A 437 11.65 -14.75 -6.33
CA ARG A 437 11.76 -13.47 -7.06
C ARG A 437 10.60 -13.20 -8.02
N THR A 438 9.41 -13.71 -7.70
CA THR A 438 8.22 -13.56 -8.55
C THR A 438 7.39 -12.29 -8.26
N ASP A 439 7.62 -11.64 -7.11
CA ASP A 439 7.03 -10.36 -6.73
C ASP A 439 7.99 -9.59 -5.78
N ALA A 440 7.73 -8.30 -5.56
CA ALA A 440 8.41 -7.53 -4.54
C ALA A 440 7.95 -8.00 -3.17
N ALA A 441 8.85 -8.54 -2.34
CA ALA A 441 8.57 -8.89 -0.96
C ALA A 441 8.72 -7.66 -0.05
N VAL A 442 7.68 -6.83 0.13
CA VAL A 442 7.83 -5.51 0.79
C VAL A 442 7.74 -5.50 2.31
N THR A 443 7.33 -6.62 2.91
CA THR A 443 7.24 -6.79 4.36
C THR A 443 7.83 -8.12 4.80
N PHE A 444 8.27 -8.20 6.05
CA PHE A 444 8.46 -9.45 6.77
C PHE A 444 7.40 -9.60 7.86
N ARG A 445 7.10 -10.84 8.23
CA ARG A 445 6.20 -11.15 9.35
C ARG A 445 7.00 -11.32 10.63
N ARG A 446 6.67 -10.54 11.65
CA ARG A 446 7.08 -10.72 13.04
C ARG A 446 5.91 -11.31 13.82
N ARG A 447 6.14 -12.41 14.53
CA ARG A 447 5.13 -12.98 15.44
C ARG A 447 5.70 -13.10 16.84
N ASP A 448 5.05 -12.45 17.79
CA ASP A 448 5.31 -12.65 19.21
C ASP A 448 4.74 -14.00 19.64
N LEU A 449 5.60 -14.92 20.08
CA LEU A 449 5.20 -16.30 20.36
C LEU A 449 4.49 -16.45 21.71
N ALA A 450 4.63 -15.48 22.62
CA ALA A 450 3.98 -15.50 23.92
C ALA A 450 2.52 -15.02 23.83
N THR A 451 2.28 -13.97 23.05
CA THR A 451 0.95 -13.34 22.89
C THR A 451 0.21 -13.81 21.64
N GLY A 452 0.93 -14.33 20.65
CA GLY A 452 0.40 -14.64 19.32
C GLY A 452 0.20 -13.41 18.43
N ALA A 453 0.59 -12.21 18.88
CA ALA A 453 0.48 -10.99 18.09
C ALA A 453 1.34 -11.07 16.82
N VAL A 454 0.78 -10.64 15.69
CA VAL A 454 1.44 -10.65 14.38
C VAL A 454 1.52 -9.23 13.84
N ASP A 455 2.73 -8.83 13.45
CA ASP A 455 3.02 -7.59 12.76
C ASP A 455 3.64 -7.88 11.40
N TYR A 456 3.22 -7.15 10.38
CA TYR A 456 3.87 -7.10 9.08
C TYR A 456 4.65 -5.80 9.01
N ILE A 457 5.97 -5.90 9.10
CA ILE A 457 6.88 -4.75 9.18
C ILE A 457 7.49 -4.53 7.80
N PHE A 458 7.46 -3.28 7.32
CA PHE A 458 7.96 -2.92 6.01
C PHE A 458 9.49 -2.90 5.96
N HIS A 459 10.04 -3.34 4.83
CA HIS A 459 11.45 -3.21 4.52
C HIS A 459 11.79 -1.78 4.07
N GLY A 460 13.05 -1.39 4.24
CA GLY A 460 13.54 -0.12 3.68
C GLY A 460 13.65 -0.17 2.15
N ASN A 461 13.53 0.98 1.51
CA ASN A 461 13.64 1.15 0.05
C ASN A 461 14.21 2.55 -0.25
N ASP A 462 15.12 2.66 -1.23
CA ASP A 462 15.68 3.92 -1.76
C ASP A 462 14.87 4.51 -2.93
N GLY A 463 13.65 4.03 -3.16
CA GLY A 463 12.82 4.43 -4.30
C GLY A 463 13.07 3.61 -5.56
N THR A 464 13.83 2.50 -5.45
CA THR A 464 13.91 1.49 -6.50
C THR A 464 12.71 0.53 -6.42
N SER A 465 12.54 -0.31 -7.45
CA SER A 465 11.42 -1.25 -7.53
C SER A 465 11.52 -2.42 -6.53
N MET A 466 12.67 -2.61 -5.87
CA MET A 466 12.91 -3.75 -4.97
C MET A 466 13.37 -3.25 -3.60
N PRO A 467 12.73 -3.70 -2.50
CA PRO A 467 13.13 -3.31 -1.16
C PRO A 467 14.44 -3.98 -0.72
N TRP A 468 15.04 -3.45 0.35
CA TRP A 468 16.14 -4.10 1.05
C TRP A 468 15.61 -5.12 2.07
N ASN A 469 15.36 -6.34 1.60
CA ASN A 469 14.67 -7.41 2.33
C ASN A 469 15.33 -7.92 3.63
N ASP A 470 16.52 -7.44 3.98
CA ASP A 470 17.17 -7.72 5.28
C ASP A 470 17.07 -6.55 6.26
N THR A 471 16.24 -5.55 5.98
CA THR A 471 16.07 -4.34 6.78
C THR A 471 14.64 -4.14 7.30
N ALA A 472 14.47 -3.40 8.38
CA ALA A 472 13.19 -2.98 8.94
C ALA A 472 13.10 -1.45 8.95
N GLN A 473 12.11 -0.89 8.26
CA GLN A 473 11.97 0.55 8.03
C GLN A 473 11.43 1.27 9.27
N LEU A 474 12.17 2.27 9.74
CA LEU A 474 11.76 3.10 10.87
C LEU A 474 10.66 4.07 10.46
N ASP A 475 9.69 4.28 11.36
CA ASP A 475 8.61 5.25 11.20
C ASP A 475 9.03 6.62 11.75
N PHE A 476 9.53 7.49 10.87
CA PHE A 476 9.90 8.86 11.24
C PHE A 476 8.71 9.79 11.49
N LEU A 477 7.46 9.39 11.21
CA LEU A 477 6.28 10.14 11.63
C LEU A 477 6.06 10.00 13.15
N ASN A 478 6.45 8.87 13.74
CA ASN A 478 6.43 8.64 15.17
C ASN A 478 7.50 9.48 15.92
N PRO A 479 7.10 10.40 16.82
CA PRO A 479 8.05 11.20 17.61
C PRO A 479 9.00 10.36 18.48
N LYS A 480 8.54 9.21 19.00
CA LYS A 480 9.36 8.30 19.81
C LYS A 480 10.51 7.74 18.98
N THR A 481 10.26 7.39 17.71
CA THR A 481 11.29 6.91 16.78
C THR A 481 12.35 7.96 16.54
N ARG A 482 11.95 9.21 16.28
CA ARG A 482 12.90 10.33 16.09
C ARG A 482 13.80 10.55 17.31
N GLU A 483 13.20 10.54 18.50
CA GLU A 483 13.95 10.69 19.74
C GLU A 483 14.91 9.51 19.96
N MET A 484 14.46 8.27 19.75
CA MET A 484 15.30 7.09 19.92
C MET A 484 16.51 7.10 19.00
N VAL A 485 16.35 7.51 17.74
CA VAL A 485 17.45 7.65 16.79
C VAL A 485 18.40 8.78 17.18
N TYR A 486 17.90 9.91 17.68
CA TYR A 486 18.73 11.03 18.13
C TYR A 486 19.65 10.69 19.31
N GLN A 487 19.24 9.74 20.15
CA GLN A 487 20.02 9.30 21.31
C GLN A 487 21.11 8.26 20.98
N GLN A 488 21.19 7.79 19.73
CA GLN A 488 22.29 6.95 19.22
C GLN A 488 23.35 7.84 18.60
#